data_AF-A0A4V2Q928-F1
#
_entry.id   AF-A0A4V2Q928-F1
#
_cell.length_a   1.000
_cell.length_b   1.000
_cell.length_c   1.000
_cell.angle_alpha   90.00
_cell.angle_beta   90.00
_cell.angle_gamma   90.00
#
_symmetry.space_group_name_H-M   'P 1'
#
loop_
_entity.id
_entity.type
_entity.pdbx_description
1 polymer ?
#
loop_
_entity_poly.entity_id
_entity_poly.type
_entity_poly.pdbx_seq_one_letter_code
_entity_poly.pdbx_strand_id
1 'polypeptide(L)'
;MPRSPRVPKEEALQIEFEFKKHINAAGSNVTDTVRRLNEEYGTTETPQAVTQQLKNGTMPVWKQNRIAKVLGFKIKWEREEER
;
A
#
# COMPACT_ATOMS: atom_id res chain seq x y z
N MET A 1 -20.75 2.11 2.20
CA MET A 1 -19.46 2.49 1.58
C MET A 1 -19.28 1.66 0.31
N PRO A 2 -19.01 2.27 -0.85
CA PRO A 2 -18.74 1.53 -2.08
C PRO A 2 -17.48 0.66 -1.88
N ARG A 3 -17.56 -0.62 -2.25
CA ARG A 3 -16.41 -1.52 -2.21
C ARG A 3 -15.45 -1.09 -3.33
N SER A 4 -14.17 -0.90 -3.01
CA SER A 4 -13.13 -0.68 -4.04
C SER A 4 -13.24 -1.80 -5.08
N PRO A 5 -13.15 -1.49 -6.39
CA PRO A 5 -13.11 -2.51 -7.42
C PRO A 5 -11.95 -3.47 -7.12
N ARG A 6 -12.23 -4.77 -7.19
CA ARG A 6 -11.25 -5.80 -6.87
C ARG A 6 -10.31 -5.95 -8.07
N VAL A 7 -9.03 -5.71 -7.83
CA VAL A 7 -7.98 -5.95 -8.82
C VAL A 7 -7.90 -7.47 -9.12
N PRO A 8 -7.61 -7.90 -10.36
CA PRO A 8 -7.34 -9.30 -10.68
C PRO A 8 -6.31 -9.92 -9.73
N LYS A 9 -6.46 -11.21 -9.41
CA LYS A 9 -5.68 -11.88 -8.36
C LYS A 9 -4.16 -11.82 -8.62
N GLU A 10 -3.74 -11.92 -9.87
CA GLU A 10 -2.32 -11.89 -10.27
C GLU A 10 -1.71 -10.49 -10.08
N GLU A 11 -2.41 -9.46 -10.52
CA GLU A 11 -2.04 -8.06 -10.30
C GLU A 11 -2.00 -7.71 -8.81
N ALA A 12 -2.95 -8.19 -8.02
CA ALA A 12 -2.97 -7.99 -6.57
C ALA A 12 -1.74 -8.60 -5.88
N LEU A 13 -1.28 -9.77 -6.33
CA LEU A 13 -0.07 -10.42 -5.82
C LEU A 13 1.20 -9.64 -6.17
N GLN A 14 1.29 -9.10 -7.39
CA GLN A 14 2.42 -8.25 -7.80
C GLN A 14 2.47 -6.96 -6.98
N ILE A 15 1.33 -6.30 -6.78
CA ILE A 15 1.23 -5.10 -5.94
C ILE A 15 1.63 -5.43 -4.50
N GLU A 16 1.13 -6.53 -3.92
CA GLU A 16 1.52 -6.96 -2.57
C GLU A 16 3.04 -7.18 -2.45
N PHE A 17 3.64 -7.83 -3.46
CA PHE A 17 5.07 -8.11 -3.48
C PHE A 17 5.91 -6.83 -3.52
N GLU A 18 5.62 -5.92 -4.44
CA GLU A 18 6.33 -4.64 -4.54
C GLU A 18 6.13 -3.80 -3.27
N PHE A 19 4.94 -3.80 -2.69
CA PHE A 19 4.68 -3.07 -1.45
C PHE A 19 5.51 -3.58 -0.28
N LYS A 20 5.62 -4.91 -0.12
CA LYS A 20 6.46 -5.54 0.90
C LYS A 20 7.93 -5.26 0.68
N LYS A 21 8.39 -5.30 -0.57
CA LYS A 21 9.76 -4.95 -0.97
C LYS A 21 10.08 -3.50 -0.58
N HIS A 22 9.18 -2.55 -0.80
CA HIS A 22 9.37 -1.15 -0.39
C HIS A 22 9.37 -0.97 1.13
N ILE A 23 8.50 -1.68 1.87
CA ILE A 23 8.52 -1.68 3.34
C ILE A 23 9.88 -2.16 3.86
N ASN A 24 10.38 -3.26 3.32
CA ASN A 24 11.69 -3.82 3.69
C ASN A 24 12.85 -2.88 3.31
N ALA A 25 12.79 -2.26 2.13
CA ALA A 25 13.79 -1.29 1.67
C ALA A 25 13.86 -0.04 2.57
N ALA A 26 12.74 0.36 3.17
CA ALA A 26 12.68 1.43 4.18
C ALA A 26 13.17 1.00 5.57
N GLY A 27 13.65 -0.24 5.74
CA GLY A 27 14.03 -0.79 7.04
C GLY A 27 12.85 -0.90 8.01
N SER A 28 11.63 -0.99 7.49
CA SER A 28 10.39 -1.04 8.26
C SER A 28 9.74 -2.42 8.17
N ASN A 29 8.70 -2.65 8.96
CA ASN A 29 7.81 -3.80 8.84
C ASN A 29 6.35 -3.31 8.75
N VAL A 30 5.41 -4.21 8.44
CA VAL A 30 3.99 -3.84 8.28
C VAL A 30 3.43 -3.20 9.56
N THR A 31 3.77 -3.73 10.73
CA THR A 31 3.30 -3.23 12.02
C THR A 31 3.76 -1.80 12.27
N ASP A 32 5.05 -1.53 12.09
CA ASP A 32 5.62 -0.19 12.25
C ASP A 32 5.08 0.79 11.22
N THR A 33 4.87 0.33 9.99
CA THR A 33 4.28 1.15 8.93
C THR A 33 2.85 1.54 9.27
N VAL A 34 2.04 0.61 9.78
CA VAL A 34 0.68 0.92 10.24
C VAL A 34 0.69 1.82 11.47
N ARG A 35 1.61 1.61 12.41
CA ARG A 35 1.77 2.49 13.57
C ARG A 35 2.04 3.93 13.12
N ARG A 36 3.03 4.14 12.26
CA ARG A 36 3.37 5.47 11.72
C ARG A 36 2.21 6.07 10.89
N LEU A 37 1.51 5.25 10.12
CA LEU A 37 0.32 5.68 9.38
C LEU A 37 -0.77 6.23 10.32
N ASN A 38 -1.03 5.52 11.42
CA ASN A 38 -2.00 5.95 12.42
C ASN A 38 -1.53 7.20 13.17
N GLU A 39 -0.25 7.29 13.52
CA GLU A 39 0.35 8.45 14.18
C GLU A 39 0.30 9.71 13.29
N GLU A 40 0.65 9.62 12.01
CA GLU A 40 0.74 10.77 11.11
C GLU A 40 -0.62 11.23 10.57
N TYR A 41 -1.57 10.31 10.37
CA TYR A 41 -2.85 10.60 9.72
C TYR A 41 -4.08 10.40 10.61
N GLY A 42 -3.92 10.05 11.89
CA GLY A 42 -5.01 9.83 12.83
C GLY A 42 -5.94 8.68 12.44
N THR A 43 -5.43 7.68 11.74
CA THR A 43 -6.22 6.52 11.30
C THR A 43 -6.28 5.43 12.38
N THR A 44 -7.23 4.50 12.25
CA THR A 44 -7.39 3.35 13.15
C THR A 44 -7.14 2.04 12.40
N GLU A 45 -6.15 2.03 11.51
CA GLU A 45 -5.81 0.86 10.70
C GLU A 45 -5.11 -0.19 11.55
N THR A 46 -5.30 -1.46 11.19
CA THR A 46 -4.60 -2.58 11.82
C THR A 46 -3.66 -3.26 10.80
N PRO A 47 -2.53 -3.82 11.25
CA PRO A 47 -1.62 -4.57 10.37
C PRO A 47 -2.34 -5.68 9.58
N GLN A 48 -3.31 -6.35 10.22
CA GLN A 48 -4.13 -7.40 9.62
C GLN A 48 -5.03 -6.85 8.51
N ALA A 49 -5.72 -5.72 8.74
CA ALA A 49 -6.57 -5.10 7.74
C ALA A 49 -5.76 -4.62 6.53
N VAL A 50 -4.61 -3.99 6.76
CA VAL A 50 -3.69 -3.54 5.70
C VAL A 50 -3.19 -4.73 4.89
N THR A 51 -2.75 -5.81 5.55
CA THR A 51 -2.29 -7.03 4.88
C THR A 51 -3.41 -7.68 4.05
N GLN A 52 -4.62 -7.73 4.58
CA GLN A 52 -5.76 -8.31 3.87
C GLN A 52 -6.18 -7.46 2.66
N GLN A 53 -6.09 -6.13 2.78
CA GLN A 53 -6.38 -5.21 1.67
C GLN A 53 -5.32 -5.29 0.56
N LEU A 54 -4.04 -5.47 0.91
CA LEU A 54 -2.98 -5.73 -0.06
C LEU A 54 -3.21 -7.05 -0.79
N LYS A 55 -3.39 -8.16 -0.05
CA LYS A 55 -3.62 -9.50 -0.61
C LYS A 55 -4.81 -9.57 -1.56
N ASN A 56 -5.88 -8.85 -1.25
CA ASN A 56 -7.10 -8.86 -2.04
C ASN A 56 -7.13 -7.80 -3.14
N GLY A 57 -6.11 -6.93 -3.23
CA GLY A 57 -6.11 -5.80 -4.16
C GLY A 57 -7.27 -4.84 -3.92
N THR A 58 -7.71 -4.68 -2.67
CA THR A 58 -8.86 -3.81 -2.30
C THR A 58 -8.41 -2.52 -1.61
N MET A 59 -7.10 -2.34 -1.43
CA MET A 59 -6.54 -1.16 -0.78
C MET A 59 -6.83 0.11 -1.59
N PRO A 60 -7.53 1.11 -1.02
CA PRO A 60 -7.78 2.37 -1.72
C PRO A 60 -6.48 3.12 -2.07
N VAL A 61 -6.45 3.78 -3.23
CA VAL A 61 -5.28 4.53 -3.72
C VAL A 61 -4.80 5.60 -2.73
N TRP A 62 -5.73 6.30 -2.06
CA TRP A 62 -5.36 7.30 -1.03
C TRP A 62 -4.56 6.67 0.12
N LYS A 63 -4.85 5.42 0.47
CA LYS A 63 -4.15 4.70 1.54
C LYS A 63 -2.76 4.27 1.08
N GLN A 64 -2.65 3.77 -0.15
CA GLN A 64 -1.38 3.43 -0.78
C GLN A 64 -0.44 4.65 -0.78
N ASN A 65 -0.95 5.83 -1.18
CA ASN A 65 -0.18 7.07 -1.19
C ASN A 65 0.31 7.49 0.20
N ARG A 66 -0.54 7.38 1.23
CA ARG A 66 -0.14 7.70 2.61
C ARG A 66 0.93 6.75 3.13
N ILE A 67 0.79 5.45 2.88
CA ILE A 67 1.80 4.47 3.29
C ILE A 67 3.12 4.73 2.55
N ALA A 68 3.09 4.99 1.24
CA ALA A 68 4.29 5.35 0.50
C ALA A 68 5.00 6.55 1.13
N LYS A 69 4.25 7.61 1.49
CA LYS A 69 4.80 8.81 2.13
C LYS A 69 5.40 8.51 3.52
N VAL A 70 4.73 7.71 4.35
CA VAL A 70 5.24 7.24 5.65
C VAL A 70 6.55 6.46 5.51
N LEU A 71 6.71 5.73 4.41
CA LEU A 71 7.91 4.97 4.07
C LEU A 71 8.98 5.82 3.37
N GLY A 72 8.74 7.11 3.13
CA GLY A 72 9.66 7.99 2.41
C GLY A 72 9.65 7.85 0.89
N PHE A 73 8.66 7.14 0.32
CA PHE A 73 8.48 6.97 -1.11
C PHE A 73 7.40 7.91 -1.68
N LYS A 74 7.44 8.10 -3.01
CA LYS A 74 6.40 8.79 -3.77
C LYS A 74 5.96 7.90 -4.93
N ILE A 75 4.65 7.62 -5.01
CA ILE A 75 4.06 6.94 -6.17
C ILE A 75 3.95 7.97 -7.32
N LYS A 76 4.45 7.62 -8.50
CA LYS A 76 4.34 8.42 -9.73
C LYS A 76 3.80 7.55 -10.85
N TRP A 77 2.98 8.16 -11.70
CA TRP A 77 2.57 7.57 -12.97
C TRP A 77 3.61 7.99 -14.01
N GLU A 78 4.25 7.00 -14.63
CA GLU A 78 5.09 7.20 -15.80
C GLU A 78 4.30 6.77 -17.04
N ARG A 79 4.36 7.56 -18.10
CA ARG A 79 3.74 7.17 -19.37
C ARG A 79 4.60 6.06 -19.98
N GLU A 80 3.97 4.99 -20.44
CA GLU A 80 4.64 4.05 -21.34
C GLU A 80 5.07 4.84 -22.58
N GLU A 81 6.38 4.96 -22.80
CA GLU A 81 6.89 5.41 -24.08
C GLU A 81 6.57 4.32 -25.10
N GLU A 82 5.64 4.58 -26.02
CA GLU A 82 5.50 3.78 -27.24
C GLU A 82 6.86 3.75 -27.94
N ARG A 83 7.49 2.58 -27.93
CA ARG A 83 8.75 2.32 -28.63
C ARG A 83 8.51 1.45 -29.84
#